data_AF-A0A7S0YTL5-F1
#
_entry.id   AF-A0A7S0YTL5-F1
#
_cell.length_a   1.000
_cell.length_b   1.000
_cell.length_c   1.000
_cell.angle_alpha   90.00
_cell.angle_beta   90.00
_cell.angle_gamma   90.00
#
_symmetry.space_group_name_H-M   'P 1'
#
loop_
_entity.id
_entity.type
_entity.pdbx_description
1 polymer ?
#
loop_
_entity_poly.entity_id
_entity_poly.type
_entity_poly.pdbx_seq_one_letter_code
_entity_poly.pdbx_strand_id
1 'polypeptide(L)'
;SSSSSSSQKIYYPSSNGPFFDIAVVDEAAQALEVATWAALLKAPRAVLAGDHLQLPPTVTSEAAAKGGLSRTLFERAMHVYGSRRSEMLTVQYRMNEKIMKWSSDEMYCGRLQAHASVAGHTLESLLAGERE
;
A
#
# COMPACT_ATOMS: atom_id res chain seq x y z
N SER A 1 21.82 37.20 -21.47
CA SER A 1 20.80 37.06 -20.41
C SER A 1 20.66 35.58 -20.10
N SER A 2 21.49 35.09 -19.19
CA SER A 2 21.64 33.65 -18.92
C SER A 2 20.71 33.26 -17.77
N SER A 3 19.54 32.72 -18.11
CA SER A 3 18.58 32.19 -17.15
C SER A 3 19.18 30.95 -16.48
N SER A 4 19.66 31.11 -15.25
CA SER A 4 20.19 30.02 -14.45
C SER A 4 19.04 29.13 -14.01
N SER A 5 18.91 27.98 -14.66
CA SER A 5 18.01 26.91 -14.24
C SER A 5 18.47 26.40 -12.87
N SER A 6 17.68 26.70 -11.84
CA SER A 6 17.92 26.21 -10.49
C SER A 6 17.69 24.70 -10.48
N SER A 7 18.76 23.93 -10.73
CA SER A 7 18.74 22.47 -10.57
C SER A 7 18.43 22.19 -9.10
N GLN A 8 17.22 21.72 -8.81
CA GLN A 8 16.89 21.15 -7.51
C GLN A 8 17.89 20.02 -7.25
N LYS A 9 18.84 20.26 -6.36
CA LYS A 9 19.79 19.25 -5.88
C LYS A 9 18.98 18.14 -5.23
N ILE A 10 18.81 17.02 -5.93
CA ILE A 10 18.37 15.77 -5.31
C ILE A 10 19.36 15.50 -4.19
N TYR A 11 18.85 15.51 -2.95
CA TYR A 11 19.65 15.47 -1.74
C TYR A 11 20.36 14.11 -1.63
N TYR A 12 21.63 14.06 -2.02
CA TYR A 12 22.54 12.98 -1.65
C TYR A 12 23.27 13.42 -0.39
N PRO A 13 23.09 12.75 0.77
CA PRO A 13 23.88 13.04 1.94
C PRO A 13 25.36 12.77 1.62
N SER A 14 26.23 13.74 1.90
CA SER A 14 27.66 13.60 1.67
C SER A 14 28.30 12.65 2.69
N SER A 15 29.10 11.74 2.14
CA SER A 15 30.22 10.97 2.71
C SER A 15 30.06 10.06 3.93
N ASN A 16 28.87 9.78 4.50
CA ASN A 16 28.75 8.76 5.58
C ASN A 16 27.49 7.87 5.49
N GLY A 17 27.16 7.36 4.30
CA GLY A 17 26.13 6.32 4.13
C GLY A 17 24.68 6.83 4.00
N PRO A 18 23.71 5.92 3.83
CA PRO A 18 22.30 6.28 3.69
C PRO A 18 21.71 6.85 5.00
N PHE A 19 20.69 7.70 4.89
CA PHE A 19 20.06 8.32 6.06
C PHE A 19 19.24 7.30 6.89
N PHE A 20 18.60 6.35 6.21
CA PHE A 20 17.90 5.22 6.83
C PHE A 20 18.35 3.90 6.18
N ASP A 21 18.26 2.80 6.92
CA ASP A 21 18.54 1.45 6.38
C ASP A 21 17.39 0.89 5.53
N ILE A 22 16.15 1.28 5.84
CA ILE A 22 14.91 0.80 5.22
C ILE A 22 13.89 1.95 5.20
N ALA A 23 13.22 2.14 4.06
CA ALA A 23 12.01 2.95 3.95
C ALA A 23 10.76 2.04 3.99
N VAL A 24 9.78 2.38 4.80
CA VAL A 24 8.48 1.68 4.83
C VAL A 24 7.41 2.63 4.35
N VAL A 25 6.61 2.19 3.38
CA VAL A 25 5.49 2.94 2.84
C VAL A 25 4.24 2.09 3.01
N ASP A 26 3.39 2.52 3.93
CA ASP A 26 2.07 1.95 4.13
C ASP A 26 1.06 2.60 3.17
N GLU A 27 -0.01 1.89 2.85
CA GLU A 27 -1.01 2.29 1.83
C GLU A 27 -0.38 2.69 0.47
N ALA A 28 0.70 2.02 0.08
CA ALA A 28 1.47 2.33 -1.13
C ALA A 28 0.66 2.14 -2.43
N ALA A 29 -0.43 1.36 -2.40
CA ALA A 29 -1.37 1.21 -3.51
C ALA A 29 -2.29 2.44 -3.72
N GLN A 30 -2.36 3.34 -2.74
CA GLN A 30 -3.08 4.62 -2.81
C GLN A 30 -2.15 5.82 -3.05
N ALA A 31 -0.83 5.60 -3.01
CA ALA A 31 0.16 6.66 -3.16
C ALA A 31 0.55 6.86 -4.62
N LEU A 32 0.59 8.13 -5.05
CA LEU A 32 1.26 8.47 -6.30
C LEU A 32 2.71 7.99 -6.25
N GLU A 33 3.18 7.42 -7.35
CA GLU A 33 4.55 6.94 -7.44
C GLU A 33 5.57 8.04 -7.11
N VAL A 34 5.35 9.25 -7.62
CA VAL A 34 6.21 10.41 -7.37
C VAL A 34 6.31 10.72 -5.88
N ALA A 35 5.21 10.60 -5.14
CA ALA A 35 5.22 10.80 -3.68
C ALA A 35 6.02 9.71 -2.97
N THR A 36 5.92 8.46 -3.44
CA THR A 36 6.62 7.31 -2.87
C THR A 36 8.15 7.47 -2.98
N TRP A 37 8.65 8.07 -4.07
CA TRP A 37 10.10 8.34 -4.25
C TRP A 37 10.72 9.21 -3.16
N ALA A 38 9.95 10.09 -2.51
CA ALA A 38 10.46 10.94 -1.44
C ALA A 38 11.04 10.11 -0.26
N ALA A 39 10.42 8.99 0.07
CA ALA A 39 10.90 8.07 1.10
C ALA A 39 12.01 7.15 0.58
N LEU A 40 11.86 6.61 -0.63
CA LEU A 40 12.79 5.64 -1.21
C LEU A 40 14.19 6.20 -1.46
N LEU A 41 14.31 7.49 -1.77
CA LEU A 41 15.61 8.14 -1.96
C LEU A 41 16.41 8.30 -0.65
N LYS A 42 15.81 8.01 0.52
CA LYS A 42 16.46 8.13 1.83
C LYS A 42 17.01 6.80 2.36
N ALA A 43 16.70 5.68 1.71
CA ALA A 43 17.08 4.35 2.17
C ALA A 43 17.53 3.44 1.00
N PRO A 44 18.46 2.51 1.22
CA PRO A 44 18.91 1.56 0.19
C PRO A 44 17.91 0.41 -0.02
N ARG A 45 16.95 0.22 0.89
CA ARG A 45 15.94 -0.84 0.87
C ARG A 45 14.57 -0.25 1.16
N ALA A 46 13.52 -0.88 0.63
CA ALA A 46 12.15 -0.45 0.88
C ALA A 46 11.20 -1.64 1.10
N VAL A 47 10.20 -1.43 1.95
CA VAL A 47 9.02 -2.28 2.10
C VAL A 47 7.80 -1.45 1.72
N LEU A 48 7.02 -1.96 0.76
CA LEU A 48 5.78 -1.35 0.35
C LEU A 48 4.64 -2.26 0.82
N ALA A 49 3.72 -1.71 1.61
CA ALA A 49 2.51 -2.38 2.04
C ALA A 49 1.30 -1.65 1.45
N GLY A 50 0.26 -2.39 1.09
CA GLY A 50 -0.94 -1.83 0.49
C GLY A 50 -1.74 -2.90 -0.23
N ASP A 51 -2.86 -2.46 -0.81
CA ASP A 51 -3.79 -3.34 -1.49
C ASP A 51 -4.21 -2.74 -2.84
N HIS A 52 -3.66 -3.31 -3.92
CA HIS A 52 -3.96 -2.92 -5.30
C HIS A 52 -5.41 -3.19 -5.74
N LEU A 53 -6.19 -3.94 -4.96
CA LEU A 53 -7.60 -4.21 -5.24
C LEU A 53 -8.55 -3.23 -4.54
N GLN A 54 -8.01 -2.32 -3.72
CA GLN A 54 -8.74 -1.22 -3.11
C GLN A 54 -8.65 0.05 -3.96
N LEU A 55 -8.98 1.21 -3.37
CA LEU A 55 -9.03 2.48 -4.08
C LEU A 55 -7.66 2.84 -4.69
N PRO A 56 -7.60 3.28 -5.95
CA PRO A 56 -6.39 3.84 -6.55
C PRO A 56 -6.11 5.26 -6.03
N PRO A 57 -4.93 5.85 -6.30
CA PRO A 57 -4.66 7.25 -6.01
C PRO A 57 -5.65 8.18 -6.73
N THR A 58 -6.09 9.23 -6.02
CA THR A 58 -6.95 10.26 -6.60
C THR A 58 -6.17 11.15 -7.56
N VAL A 59 -6.45 11.02 -8.86
CA VAL A 59 -5.91 11.90 -9.91
C VAL A 59 -7.06 12.70 -10.51
N THR A 60 -7.06 14.02 -10.31
CA THR A 60 -8.14 14.91 -10.78
C THR A 60 -8.07 15.20 -12.28
N SER A 61 -6.88 15.11 -12.88
CA SER A 61 -6.69 15.30 -14.32
C SER A 61 -6.81 13.98 -15.07
N GLU A 62 -7.87 13.85 -15.88
CA GLU A 62 -8.08 12.67 -16.71
C GLU A 62 -6.92 12.43 -17.70
N ALA A 63 -6.37 13.51 -18.26
CA ALA A 63 -5.20 13.44 -19.14
C ALA A 63 -3.97 12.88 -18.41
N ALA A 64 -3.74 13.30 -17.16
CA ALA A 64 -2.62 12.78 -16.36
C ALA A 64 -2.85 11.32 -15.95
N ALA A 65 -4.08 10.94 -15.59
CA ALA A 65 -4.43 9.55 -15.30
C ALA A 65 -4.18 8.65 -16.52
N LYS A 66 -4.66 9.06 -17.71
CA LYS A 66 -4.39 8.37 -18.99
C LYS A 66 -2.90 8.35 -19.34
N GLY A 67 -2.17 9.40 -18.94
CA GLY A 67 -0.71 9.49 -19.05
C GLY A 67 0.06 8.58 -18.08
N GLY A 68 -0.63 7.82 -17.23
CA GLY A 68 -0.05 6.82 -16.34
C GLY A 68 0.17 7.29 -14.90
N LEU A 69 -0.26 8.51 -14.53
CA LEU A 69 -0.10 9.02 -13.16
C LEU A 69 -0.92 8.23 -12.12
N SER A 70 -1.96 7.51 -12.56
CA SER A 70 -2.77 6.64 -11.70
C SER A 70 -2.05 5.34 -11.32
N ARG A 71 -1.00 4.95 -12.05
CA ARG A 71 -0.26 3.72 -11.75
C ARG A 71 0.67 3.98 -10.57
N THR A 72 0.51 3.22 -9.50
CA THR A 72 1.34 3.33 -8.31
C THR A 72 2.67 2.61 -8.43
N LEU A 73 3.62 2.96 -7.56
CA LEU A 73 4.86 2.20 -7.45
C LEU A 73 4.58 0.76 -7.02
N PHE A 74 3.60 0.55 -6.15
CA PHE A 74 3.19 -0.75 -5.63
C PHE A 74 2.74 -1.69 -6.75
N GLU A 75 1.79 -1.26 -7.57
CA GLU A 75 1.30 -2.03 -8.73
C GLU A 75 2.42 -2.32 -9.74
N ARG A 76 3.29 -1.34 -10.00
CA ARG A 76 4.42 -1.56 -10.90
C ARG A 76 5.42 -2.56 -10.33
N ALA A 77 5.73 -2.49 -9.04
CA ALA A 77 6.63 -3.44 -8.38
C ALA A 77 6.04 -4.85 -8.40
N MET A 78 4.74 -5.01 -8.12
CA MET A 78 4.04 -6.28 -8.24
C MET A 78 4.10 -6.84 -9.67
N HIS A 79 3.89 -6.01 -10.69
CA HIS A 79 3.97 -6.43 -12.08
C HIS A 79 5.37 -6.89 -12.50
N VAL A 80 6.42 -6.19 -12.04
CA VAL A 80 7.82 -6.50 -12.42
C VAL A 80 8.38 -7.70 -11.66
N TYR A 81 8.08 -7.82 -10.37
CA TYR A 81 8.68 -8.85 -9.51
C TYR A 81 7.77 -10.05 -9.24
N GLY A 82 6.46 -9.91 -9.48
CA GLY A 82 5.47 -10.95 -9.23
C GLY A 82 5.50 -11.49 -7.80
N SER A 83 5.11 -12.76 -7.64
CA SER A 83 5.12 -13.48 -6.37
C SER A 83 6.51 -13.69 -5.77
N ARG A 84 7.60 -13.37 -6.48
CA ARG A 84 8.96 -13.52 -5.93
C ARG A 84 9.24 -12.52 -4.80
N ARG A 85 8.56 -11.36 -4.80
CA ARG A 85 8.73 -10.28 -3.80
C ARG A 85 7.42 -9.63 -3.36
N SER A 86 6.29 -10.25 -3.67
CA SER A 86 4.96 -9.80 -3.28
C SER A 86 4.27 -10.95 -2.56
N GLU A 87 3.80 -10.68 -1.35
CA GLU A 87 3.06 -11.64 -0.54
C GLU A 87 1.74 -11.03 -0.11
N MET A 88 0.68 -11.84 -0.18
CA MET A 88 -0.65 -11.47 0.29
C MET A 88 -0.87 -12.07 1.67
N LEU A 89 -1.25 -11.23 2.64
CA LEU A 89 -1.73 -11.71 3.94
C LEU A 89 -3.13 -12.30 3.78
N THR A 90 -3.33 -13.51 4.29
CA THR A 90 -4.58 -14.27 4.08
C THR A 90 -5.49 -14.32 5.30
N VAL A 91 -4.99 -13.99 6.50
CA VAL A 91 -5.80 -13.98 7.72
C VAL A 91 -6.23 -12.56 8.05
N GLN A 92 -7.54 -12.33 8.17
CA GLN A 92 -8.10 -11.04 8.55
C GLN A 92 -8.73 -11.09 9.95
N TYR A 93 -8.63 -9.97 10.66
CA TYR A 93 -9.00 -9.83 12.08
C TYR A 93 -10.09 -8.79 12.31
N ARG A 94 -10.86 -8.42 11.28
CA ARG A 94 -11.85 -7.33 11.34
C ARG A 94 -13.28 -7.83 11.22
N MET A 95 -13.57 -8.58 10.17
CA MET A 95 -14.94 -8.86 9.72
C MET A 95 -15.40 -10.25 10.18
N ASN A 96 -16.70 -10.37 10.45
CA ASN A 96 -17.40 -11.65 10.52
C ASN A 96 -17.16 -12.43 9.22
N GLU A 97 -17.09 -13.77 9.34
CA GLU A 97 -16.85 -14.64 8.18
C GLU A 97 -17.87 -14.40 7.05
N LYS A 98 -19.14 -14.19 7.41
CA LYS A 98 -20.23 -13.96 6.45
C LYS A 98 -20.04 -12.67 5.65
N ILE A 99 -19.45 -11.64 6.26
CA ILE A 99 -19.17 -10.35 5.60
C ILE A 99 -17.93 -10.49 4.73
N MET A 100 -16.85 -11.06 5.27
CA MET A 100 -15.59 -11.26 4.56
C MET A 100 -15.77 -12.15 3.31
N LYS A 101 -16.60 -13.19 3.38
CA LYS A 101 -16.70 -14.23 2.36
C LYS A 101 -16.91 -13.67 0.96
N TRP A 102 -17.83 -12.71 0.80
CA TRP A 102 -18.08 -12.10 -0.50
C TRP A 102 -16.81 -11.42 -1.07
N SER A 103 -16.15 -10.57 -0.27
CA SER A 103 -14.93 -9.90 -0.72
C SER A 103 -13.81 -10.88 -1.02
N SER A 104 -13.67 -11.94 -0.20
CA SER A 104 -12.69 -13.00 -0.41
C SER A 104 -12.87 -13.65 -1.79
N ASP A 105 -14.10 -14.09 -2.09
CA ASP A 105 -14.41 -14.84 -3.31
C ASP A 105 -14.28 -13.94 -4.55
N GLU A 106 -14.79 -12.71 -4.50
CA GLU A 106 -14.85 -11.81 -5.66
C GLU A 106 -13.50 -11.15 -5.98
N MET A 107 -12.76 -10.71 -4.96
CA MET A 107 -11.56 -9.88 -5.15
C MET A 107 -10.27 -10.66 -4.91
N TYR A 108 -10.29 -11.64 -4.00
CA TYR A 108 -9.07 -12.29 -3.50
C TYR A 108 -8.99 -13.80 -3.77
N CYS A 109 -9.74 -14.29 -4.77
CA CYS A 109 -9.75 -15.70 -5.19
C CYS A 109 -10.05 -16.68 -4.04
N GLY A 110 -10.90 -16.29 -3.09
CA GLY A 110 -11.26 -17.10 -1.92
C GLY A 110 -10.14 -17.29 -0.89
N ARG A 111 -9.06 -16.49 -0.96
CA ARG A 111 -7.87 -16.69 -0.11
C ARG A 111 -7.97 -16.06 1.28
N LEU A 112 -8.88 -15.12 1.51
CA LEU A 112 -9.05 -14.51 2.83
C LEU A 112 -9.77 -15.45 3.79
N GLN A 113 -9.25 -15.53 5.01
CA GLN A 113 -9.76 -16.34 6.12
C GLN A 113 -10.00 -15.45 7.33
N ALA A 114 -11.17 -15.60 7.96
CA ALA A 114 -11.48 -14.90 9.19
C ALA A 114 -10.78 -15.59 10.35
N HIS A 115 -10.03 -14.82 11.13
CA HIS A 115 -9.48 -15.35 12.37
C HIS A 115 -10.62 -15.75 13.32
N ALA A 116 -10.40 -16.79 14.12
CA ALA A 116 -11.41 -17.34 15.03
C ALA A 116 -12.00 -16.28 15.99
N SER A 117 -11.21 -15.27 16.37
CA SER A 117 -11.66 -14.17 17.23
C SER A 117 -12.74 -13.27 16.62
N VAL A 118 -12.90 -13.26 15.28
CA VAL A 118 -13.88 -12.41 14.58
C VAL A 118 -14.85 -13.20 13.73
N ALA A 119 -14.53 -14.44 13.34
CA ALA A 119 -15.33 -15.23 12.42
C ALA A 119 -16.82 -15.30 12.80
N GLY A 120 -17.11 -15.48 14.10
CA GLY A 120 -18.46 -15.58 14.65
C GLY A 120 -18.99 -14.33 15.36
N HIS A 121 -18.26 -13.22 15.38
CA HIS A 121 -18.67 -12.08 16.21
C HIS A 121 -20.00 -11.48 15.72
N THR A 122 -20.90 -11.21 16.65
CA THR A 122 -22.15 -10.50 16.41
C THR A 122 -22.17 -9.23 17.24
N LEU A 123 -22.96 -8.24 16.82
CA LEU A 123 -23.13 -7.02 17.60
C LEU A 123 -23.61 -7.33 19.02
N GLU A 124 -24.52 -8.29 19.17
CA GLU A 124 -24.99 -8.78 20.47
C GLU A 124 -23.85 -9.34 21.33
N SER A 125 -22.99 -10.20 20.76
CA SER A 125 -21.86 -10.80 21.50
C SER A 125 -20.85 -9.75 21.98
N LEU A 126 -20.63 -8.69 21.21
CA LEU A 126 -19.71 -7.60 21.58
C LEU A 126 -20.29 -6.76 22.72
N LEU A 127 -21.58 -6.41 22.62
CA LEU A 127 -22.29 -5.65 23.66
C LEU A 127 -22.50 -6.46 24.94
N ALA A 128 -22.49 -7.79 24.88
CA ALA A 128 -22.53 -8.65 26.05
C ALA A 128 -21.20 -8.62 26.83
N GLY A 129 -20.06 -8.62 26.12
CA GLY A 129 -18.73 -8.58 26.75
C GLY A 129 -18.33 -7.23 27.36
N GLU A 130 -19.01 -6.13 27.01
CA GLU A 130 -18.80 -4.80 27.62
C GLU A 130 -19.56 -4.60 28.95
N ARG A 131 -20.43 -5.55 29.32
CA ARG A 131 -21.25 -5.49 30.54
C ARG A 131 -20.71 -6.32 31.71
N GLU A 132 -19.53 -6.92 31.54
CA GLU A 132 -18.72 -7.57 32.60
C GLU A 132 -17.52 -6.71 32.97
#